data_AF-A0A498LBY7-F1
#
_entry.id   AF-A0A498LBY7-F1
#
_cell.length_a   1.000
_cell.length_b   1.000
_cell.length_c   1.000
_cell.angle_alpha   90.00
_cell.angle_beta   90.00
_cell.angle_gamma   90.00
#
_symmetry.space_group_name_H-M   'P 1'
#
loop_
_entity.id
_entity.type
_entity.pdbx_description
1 polymer ?
#
loop_
_entity_poly.entity_id
_entity_poly.type
_entity_poly.pdbx_seq_one_letter_code
_entity_poly.pdbx_strand_id
1 'polypeptide(L)'
;MLQSSSMQLDVAVRLIESAKHSLMKYRQSGFVDAQSTAKELCKALNIEPELKEKRLRSTKRHFACEAADEPISDALEKLEVTFFSSVVDSALASLQERFEIFTQVKDRFGVLLDFSQVQGMSKETLQKHCTEVEKTLTAVEKGGSDIDGQERAQEIINLPQLPPLTTALEMLSFLHDNHLQELYPNLWIALRIAVTLPVTVASAERSFLE
;
A
#
# COMPACT_ATOMS: atom_id res chain seq x y z
N MET A 1 -13.11 7.47 -8.65
CA MET A 1 -12.70 6.23 -7.95
C MET A 1 -13.78 5.88 -6.95
N LEU A 2 -14.19 4.61 -6.86
CA LEU A 2 -15.16 4.14 -5.87
C LEU A 2 -14.37 3.72 -4.63
N GLN A 3 -14.16 4.64 -3.69
CA GLN A 3 -13.52 4.36 -2.41
C GLN A 3 -14.61 3.97 -1.40
N SER A 4 -14.41 2.88 -0.66
CA SER A 4 -15.28 2.56 0.48
C SER A 4 -15.19 3.67 1.52
N SER A 5 -16.31 4.06 2.14
CA SER A 5 -16.32 5.05 3.23
C SER A 5 -15.43 4.64 4.41
N SER A 6 -15.19 3.34 4.58
CA SER A 6 -14.32 2.77 5.61
C SER A 6 -12.84 2.63 5.19
N MET A 7 -12.50 2.82 3.91
CA MET A 7 -11.13 2.61 3.44
C MET A 7 -10.39 3.94 3.37
N GLN A 8 -9.57 4.22 4.37
CA GLN A 8 -8.69 5.39 4.40
C GLN A 8 -7.23 5.01 4.06
N LEU A 9 -6.40 6.02 3.78
CA LEU A 9 -5.02 5.81 3.37
C LEU A 9 -4.19 5.10 4.45
N ASP A 10 -4.38 5.42 5.73
CA ASP A 10 -3.68 4.78 6.84
C ASP A 10 -4.04 3.28 6.94
N VAL A 11 -5.32 2.93 6.75
CA VAL A 11 -5.80 1.55 6.69
C VAL A 11 -5.16 0.81 5.52
N ALA A 12 -5.14 1.43 4.33
CA ALA A 12 -4.52 0.84 3.15
C ALA A 12 -3.02 0.59 3.32
N VAL A 13 -2.29 1.52 3.93
CA VAL A 13 -0.86 1.34 4.25
C VAL A 13 -0.67 0.13 5.18
N ARG A 14 -1.46 0.00 6.25
CA ARG A 14 -1.38 -1.17 7.16
C ARG A 14 -1.69 -2.49 6.45
N LEU A 15 -2.68 -2.51 5.55
CA LEU A 15 -3.05 -3.70 4.79
C LEU A 15 -1.95 -4.10 3.80
N ILE A 16 -1.36 -3.14 3.09
CA ILE A 16 -0.25 -3.40 2.15
C ILE A 16 0.99 -3.88 2.89
N GLU A 17 1.29 -3.29 4.05
CA GLU A 17 2.38 -3.76 4.91
C GLU A 17 2.16 -5.22 5.35
N SER A 18 0.95 -5.55 5.79
CA SER A 18 0.58 -6.91 6.20
C SER A 18 0.67 -7.90 5.03
N ALA A 19 0.22 -7.50 3.85
CA ALA A 19 0.31 -8.30 2.62
C ALA A 19 1.77 -8.54 2.21
N LYS A 20 2.62 -7.52 2.29
CA LYS A 20 4.06 -7.63 2.04
C LYS A 20 4.71 -8.64 2.99
N HIS A 21 4.47 -8.52 4.30
CA HIS A 21 5.00 -9.48 5.28
C HIS A 21 4.53 -10.91 5.01
N SER A 22 3.26 -11.08 4.63
CA SER A 22 2.70 -12.38 4.27
C SER A 22 3.39 -12.99 3.05
N LEU A 23 3.64 -12.19 2.00
CA LEU A 23 4.35 -12.63 0.81
C LEU A 23 5.83 -12.92 1.09
N MET A 24 6.49 -12.16 1.96
CA MET A 24 7.87 -12.45 2.36
C MET A 24 7.97 -13.79 3.09
N LYS A 25 7.01 -14.10 3.97
CA LYS A 25 6.94 -15.41 4.63
C LYS A 25 6.62 -16.53 3.62
N TYR A 26 5.68 -16.28 2.71
CA TYR A 26 5.33 -17.22 1.65
C TYR A 26 6.51 -17.48 0.72
N ARG A 27 7.35 -16.48 0.45
CA ARG A 27 8.57 -16.64 -0.35
C ARG A 27 9.57 -17.63 0.25
N GLN A 28 9.60 -17.79 1.58
CA GLN A 28 10.52 -18.66 2.32
C GLN A 28 10.02 -20.10 2.46
N SER A 29 8.71 -20.29 2.64
CA SER A 29 8.12 -21.59 3.02
C SER A 29 7.02 -22.08 2.08
N GLY A 30 6.43 -21.18 1.31
CA GLY A 30 5.24 -21.44 0.50
C GLY A 30 5.45 -22.46 -0.61
N PHE A 31 6.67 -22.60 -1.14
CA PHE A 31 6.94 -23.63 -2.15
C PHE A 31 6.88 -25.04 -1.54
N VAL A 32 7.46 -25.23 -0.36
CA VAL A 32 7.43 -26.50 0.36
C VAL A 32 5.99 -26.84 0.78
N ASP A 33 5.24 -25.86 1.28
CA ASP A 33 3.84 -26.03 1.67
C ASP A 33 2.95 -26.39 0.47
N ALA A 34 3.13 -25.69 -0.66
CA ALA A 34 2.42 -25.97 -1.91
C ALA A 34 2.77 -27.36 -2.45
N GLN A 35 4.05 -27.75 -2.38
CA GLN A 35 4.50 -29.07 -2.79
C GLN A 35 3.88 -30.17 -1.91
N SER A 36 3.85 -29.99 -0.59
CA SER A 36 3.23 -30.94 0.35
C SER A 36 1.74 -31.11 0.04
N THR A 37 1.03 -29.99 -0.13
CA THR A 37 -0.40 -29.96 -0.47
C THR A 37 -0.67 -30.69 -1.80
N ALA A 38 0.15 -30.45 -2.82
CA ALA A 38 0.02 -31.13 -4.10
C ALA A 38 0.28 -32.65 -3.98
N LYS A 39 1.29 -33.06 -3.21
CA LYS A 39 1.58 -34.48 -2.95
C LYS A 39 0.43 -35.19 -2.23
N GLU A 40 -0.20 -34.53 -1.25
CA GLU A 40 -1.38 -35.06 -0.55
C GLU A 40 -2.58 -35.21 -1.50
N LEU A 41 -2.81 -34.23 -2.36
CA LEU A 41 -3.88 -34.28 -3.37
C LEU A 41 -3.65 -35.42 -4.38
N CYS A 42 -2.43 -35.59 -4.88
CA CYS A 42 -2.06 -36.71 -5.76
C CYS A 42 -2.35 -38.06 -5.10
N LYS A 43 -1.97 -38.24 -3.82
CA LYS A 43 -2.27 -39.45 -3.06
C LYS A 43 -3.78 -39.70 -2.96
N ALA A 44 -4.56 -38.66 -2.66
CA ALA A 44 -6.03 -38.77 -2.58
C ALA A 44 -6.68 -39.18 -3.92
N LEU A 45 -6.05 -38.81 -5.04
CA LEU A 45 -6.51 -39.12 -6.39
C LEU A 45 -5.89 -40.40 -6.98
N ASN A 46 -5.06 -41.13 -6.23
CA ASN A 46 -4.27 -42.27 -6.72
C ASN A 46 -3.39 -41.92 -7.95
N ILE A 47 -2.84 -40.69 -7.96
CA ILE A 47 -1.90 -40.20 -8.97
C ILE A 47 -0.49 -40.24 -8.38
N GLU A 48 0.47 -40.72 -9.16
CA GLU A 48 1.89 -40.70 -8.78
C GLU A 48 2.41 -39.25 -8.72
N PRO A 49 2.95 -38.79 -7.58
CA PRO A 49 3.33 -37.39 -7.37
C PRO A 49 4.74 -37.09 -7.91
N GLU A 50 4.97 -37.35 -9.20
CA GLU A 50 6.25 -37.11 -9.87
C GLU A 50 6.13 -36.08 -11.00
N LEU A 51 7.10 -35.16 -11.07
CA LEU A 51 7.23 -34.23 -12.20
C LEU A 51 8.04 -34.88 -13.31
N LYS A 52 7.56 -34.78 -14.55
CA LYS A 52 8.29 -35.27 -15.72
C LYS A 52 9.53 -34.42 -15.98
N GLU A 53 10.71 -35.01 -15.87
CA GLU A 53 11.96 -34.36 -16.24
C GLU A 53 12.06 -34.16 -17.75
N LYS A 54 12.47 -32.96 -18.16
CA LYS A 54 12.74 -32.66 -19.58
C LYS A 54 14.23 -32.87 -19.84
N ARG A 55 14.56 -33.74 -20.81
CA ARG A 55 15.95 -33.97 -21.22
C ARG A 55 16.64 -32.66 -21.61
N LEU A 56 17.73 -32.33 -20.92
CA LEU A 56 18.61 -31.22 -21.28
C LEU A 56 19.41 -31.56 -22.55
N ARG A 57 19.45 -30.63 -23.50
CA ARG A 57 20.24 -30.78 -24.73
C ARG A 57 21.62 -30.18 -24.49
N SER A 58 22.68 -31.00 -24.59
CA SER A 58 24.05 -30.51 -24.53
C SER A 58 24.57 -30.23 -25.95
N THR A 59 25.22 -29.08 -26.11
CA THR A 59 25.92 -28.68 -27.34
C THR A 59 27.41 -28.64 -27.04
N LYS A 60 28.25 -29.15 -27.94
CA LYS A 60 29.71 -29.15 -27.78
C LYS A 60 30.21 -27.72 -27.59
N ARG A 61 30.89 -27.44 -26.46
CA ARG A 61 31.46 -26.12 -26.15
C ARG A 61 32.92 -26.05 -26.60
N HIS A 62 33.35 -24.89 -27.13
CA HIS A 62 34.75 -24.59 -27.40
C HIS A 62 35.38 -23.94 -26.15
N PHE A 63 36.67 -24.21 -25.91
CA PHE A 63 37.41 -23.90 -24.67
C PHE A 63 37.46 -22.42 -24.22
N ALA A 64 36.95 -21.47 -25.01
CA ALA A 64 37.15 -20.03 -24.80
C ALA A 64 35.92 -19.25 -24.32
N CYS A 65 34.77 -19.89 -24.06
CA CYS A 65 33.64 -19.19 -23.44
C CYS A 65 33.79 -19.14 -21.93
N GLU A 66 33.64 -17.95 -21.36
CA GLU A 66 33.39 -17.71 -19.93
C GLU A 66 32.27 -18.66 -19.44
N ALA A 67 32.37 -19.10 -18.19
CA ALA A 67 31.50 -20.12 -17.60
C ALA A 67 30.02 -19.76 -17.79
N ALA A 68 29.35 -20.42 -18.74
CA ALA A 68 27.91 -20.26 -18.94
C ALA A 68 27.15 -21.06 -17.88
N ASP A 69 26.16 -20.42 -17.25
CA ASP A 69 25.28 -21.02 -16.24
C ASP A 69 24.79 -22.41 -16.68
N GLU A 70 24.98 -23.39 -15.79
CA GLU A 70 24.48 -24.74 -16.03
C GLU A 70 22.95 -24.75 -15.89
N PRO A 71 22.23 -25.35 -16.86
CA PRO A 71 20.78 -25.41 -16.79
C PRO A 71 20.34 -26.30 -15.62
N ILE A 72 19.40 -25.81 -14.81
CA ILE A 72 18.77 -26.58 -13.73
C ILE A 72 18.15 -27.86 -14.32
N SER A 73 18.63 -29.02 -13.84
CA SER A 73 18.19 -30.33 -14.30
C SER A 73 16.98 -30.83 -13.53
N ASP A 74 16.90 -30.53 -12.24
CA ASP A 74 15.80 -30.96 -11.38
C ASP A 74 14.50 -30.19 -11.70
N ALA A 75 13.42 -30.92 -11.97
CA ALA A 75 12.16 -30.31 -12.38
C ALA A 75 11.50 -29.49 -11.26
N LEU A 76 11.70 -29.88 -10.00
CA LEU A 76 11.15 -29.18 -8.85
C LEU A 76 11.92 -27.89 -8.57
N GLU A 77 13.25 -27.94 -8.54
CA GLU A 77 14.13 -26.78 -8.40
C GLU A 77 13.87 -25.79 -9.54
N LYS A 78 13.69 -26.29 -10.76
CA LYS A 78 13.34 -25.44 -11.89
C LYS A 78 12.00 -24.76 -11.71
N LEU A 79 10.98 -25.47 -11.23
CA LEU A 79 9.66 -24.90 -10.94
C LEU A 79 9.75 -23.85 -9.81
N GLU A 80 10.56 -24.12 -8.78
CA GLU A 80 10.79 -23.22 -7.66
C GLU A 80 11.42 -21.91 -8.11
N VAL A 81 12.49 -21.98 -8.90
CA VAL A 81 13.26 -20.79 -9.30
C VAL A 81 12.55 -20.02 -10.42
N THR A 82 12.12 -20.72 -11.47
CA THR A 82 11.65 -20.05 -12.71
C THR A 82 10.19 -19.63 -12.65
N PHE A 83 9.38 -20.23 -11.78
CA PHE A 83 7.97 -19.90 -11.65
C PHE A 83 7.65 -19.36 -10.26
N PHE A 84 7.77 -20.18 -9.22
CA PHE A 84 7.33 -19.79 -7.87
C PHE A 84 8.03 -18.52 -7.38
N SER A 85 9.37 -18.55 -7.36
CA SER A 85 10.20 -17.43 -6.91
C SER A 85 9.94 -16.19 -7.76
N SER A 86 9.94 -16.35 -9.09
CA SER A 86 9.73 -15.25 -10.04
C SER A 86 8.37 -14.57 -9.85
N VAL A 87 7.30 -15.33 -9.62
CA VAL A 87 5.95 -14.79 -9.40
C VAL A 87 5.86 -14.07 -8.05
N VAL A 88 6.37 -14.67 -6.97
CA VAL A 88 6.32 -14.08 -5.63
C VAL A 88 7.20 -12.83 -5.56
N ASP A 89 8.40 -12.87 -6.14
CA ASP A 89 9.34 -11.74 -6.19
C ASP A 89 8.76 -10.59 -7.03
N SER A 90 8.07 -10.88 -8.14
CA SER A 90 7.37 -9.87 -8.93
C SER A 90 6.23 -9.21 -8.14
N ALA A 91 5.44 -10.00 -7.40
CA ALA A 91 4.39 -9.47 -6.53
C ALA A 91 4.96 -8.58 -5.40
N LEU A 92 6.06 -9.01 -4.78
CA LEU A 92 6.77 -8.23 -3.75
C LEU A 92 7.31 -6.91 -4.31
N ALA A 93 7.96 -6.94 -5.48
CA ALA A 93 8.46 -5.74 -6.14
C ALA A 93 7.31 -4.75 -6.47
N SER A 94 6.19 -5.26 -6.99
CA SER A 94 5.01 -4.42 -7.28
C SER A 94 4.40 -3.79 -6.03
N LEU A 95 4.41 -4.48 -4.89
CA LEU A 95 3.93 -3.93 -3.63
C LEU A 95 4.90 -2.92 -3.02
N GLN A 96 6.21 -3.12 -3.19
CA GLN A 96 7.23 -2.25 -2.58
C GLN A 96 7.10 -0.80 -3.05
N GLU A 97 7.06 -0.57 -4.37
CA GLU A 97 6.93 0.78 -4.94
C GLU A 97 5.64 1.46 -4.46
N ARG A 98 4.52 0.73 -4.50
CA ARG A 98 3.21 1.25 -4.07
C ARG A 98 3.20 1.57 -2.57
N PHE A 99 3.83 0.73 -1.76
CA PHE A 99 3.93 0.91 -0.32
C PHE A 99 4.75 2.16 0.04
N GLU A 100 5.88 2.39 -0.63
CA GLU A 100 6.70 3.58 -0.41
C GLU A 100 5.95 4.86 -0.73
N ILE A 101 5.26 4.91 -1.87
CA ILE A 101 4.47 6.08 -2.28
C ILE A 101 3.35 6.34 -1.26
N PHE A 102 2.56 5.33 -0.89
CA PHE A 102 1.47 5.52 0.06
C PHE A 102 1.96 5.88 1.46
N THR A 103 3.12 5.36 1.88
CA THR A 103 3.73 5.75 3.16
C THR A 103 4.12 7.23 3.13
N GLN A 104 4.76 7.69 2.06
CA GLN A 104 5.12 9.11 1.91
C GLN A 104 3.88 10.03 1.90
N VAL A 105 2.80 9.62 1.22
CA VAL A 105 1.54 10.39 1.23
C VAL A 105 0.90 10.35 2.61
N LYS A 106 0.87 9.19 3.28
CA LYS A 106 0.36 9.04 4.65
C LYS A 106 1.13 9.94 5.61
N ASP A 107 2.45 10.01 5.52
CA ASP A 107 3.27 10.83 6.42
C ASP A 107 2.97 12.33 6.26
N ARG A 108 2.69 12.76 5.02
CA ARG A 108 2.29 14.15 4.74
C ARG A 108 0.89 14.45 5.27
N PHE A 109 -0.08 13.59 4.99
CA PHE A 109 -1.50 13.84 5.31
C PHE A 109 -1.95 13.25 6.66
N GLY A 110 -1.07 12.59 7.41
CA GLY A 110 -1.42 11.76 8.57
C GLY A 110 -2.22 12.47 9.66
N VAL A 111 -1.93 13.74 9.92
CA VAL A 111 -2.66 14.58 10.88
C VAL A 111 -4.15 14.73 10.52
N LEU A 112 -4.49 14.67 9.23
CA LEU A 112 -5.87 14.77 8.75
C LEU A 112 -6.58 13.42 8.76
N LEU A 113 -5.84 12.31 8.82
CA LEU A 113 -6.36 10.94 8.78
C LEU A 113 -6.68 10.40 10.17
N ASP A 114 -5.89 10.78 11.18
CA ASP A 114 -6.06 10.35 12.57
C ASP A 114 -5.88 11.54 13.53
N PHE A 115 -7.00 12.15 13.94
CA PHE A 115 -7.01 13.27 14.88
C PHE A 115 -6.66 12.87 16.32
N SER A 116 -6.65 11.57 16.66
CA SER A 116 -6.19 11.13 17.98
C SER A 116 -4.70 11.44 18.19
N GLN A 117 -3.90 11.45 17.12
CA GLN A 117 -2.49 11.83 17.16
C GLN A 117 -2.28 13.31 17.52
N VAL A 118 -3.29 14.16 17.28
CA VAL A 118 -3.22 15.60 17.55
C VAL A 118 -3.30 15.90 19.04
N GLN A 119 -4.06 15.11 19.80
CA GLN A 119 -4.30 15.36 21.24
C GLN A 119 -3.03 15.24 22.11
N GLY A 120 -1.97 14.60 21.62
CA GLY A 120 -0.67 14.46 22.30
C GLY A 120 0.49 15.25 21.68
N MET A 121 0.22 16.04 20.63
CA MET A 121 1.26 16.69 19.85
C MET A 121 1.55 18.12 20.37
N SER A 122 2.83 18.55 20.33
CA SER A 122 3.17 19.94 20.64
C SER A 122 2.67 20.88 19.54
N LYS A 123 2.43 22.15 19.89
CA LYS A 123 1.98 23.17 18.93
C LYS A 123 2.98 23.33 17.78
N GLU A 124 4.27 23.29 18.07
CA GLU A 124 5.35 23.40 17.10
C GLU A 124 5.35 22.23 16.12
N THR A 125 5.15 21.00 16.62
CA THR A 125 5.07 19.80 15.78
C THR A 125 3.83 19.84 14.89
N LEU A 126 2.67 20.24 15.42
CA LEU A 126 1.43 20.39 14.64
C LEU A 126 1.60 21.43 13.54
N GLN A 127 2.22 22.57 13.87
CA GLN A 127 2.46 23.63 12.90
C GLN A 127 3.39 23.17 11.78
N LYS A 128 4.47 22.44 12.11
CA LYS A 128 5.34 21.83 11.11
C LYS A 128 4.57 20.90 10.17
N HIS A 129 3.73 20.00 10.71
CA HIS A 129 2.89 19.15 9.88
C HIS A 129 1.95 19.94 8.98
N CYS A 130 1.36 21.02 9.48
CA CYS A 130 0.45 21.85 8.68
C CYS A 130 1.14 22.56 7.53
N THR A 131 2.33 23.11 7.78
CA THR A 131 3.18 23.70 6.74
C THR A 131 3.63 22.66 5.70
N GLU A 132 3.91 21.41 6.10
CA GLU A 132 4.29 20.37 5.12
C GLU A 132 3.12 19.98 4.20
N VAL A 133 1.88 19.95 4.70
CA VAL A 133 0.71 19.72 3.84
C VAL A 133 0.48 20.89 2.90
N GLU A 134 0.58 22.14 3.39
CA GLU A 134 0.51 23.34 2.56
C GLU A 134 1.52 23.25 1.40
N LYS A 135 2.80 23.01 1.70
CA LYS A 135 3.84 22.85 0.67
C LYS A 135 3.53 21.74 -0.33
N THR A 136 2.95 20.64 0.14
CA THR A 136 2.56 19.51 -0.72
C THR A 136 1.45 19.90 -1.70
N LEU A 137 0.59 20.84 -1.31
CA LEU A 137 -0.54 21.31 -2.10
C LEU A 137 -0.24 22.59 -2.90
N THR A 138 0.87 23.28 -2.61
CA THR A 138 1.29 24.47 -3.35
C THR A 138 1.78 24.11 -4.74
N ALA A 139 1.10 24.63 -5.77
CA ALA A 139 1.53 24.44 -7.15
C ALA A 139 2.77 25.30 -7.46
N VAL A 140 3.88 24.63 -7.80
CA VAL A 140 5.19 25.26 -8.08
C VAL A 140 5.09 26.38 -9.13
N GLU A 141 4.20 26.24 -10.11
CA GLU A 141 4.09 27.16 -11.24
C GLU A 141 3.23 28.41 -10.95
N LYS A 142 2.34 28.36 -9.96
CA LYS A 142 1.34 29.41 -9.71
C LYS A 142 1.57 30.20 -8.43
N GLY A 143 2.45 29.72 -7.54
CA GLY A 143 2.79 30.38 -6.28
C GLY A 143 1.61 30.52 -5.30
N GLY A 144 0.43 30.00 -5.65
CA GLY A 144 -0.75 29.96 -4.79
C GLY A 144 -0.87 28.61 -4.11
N SER A 145 -1.24 28.62 -2.82
CA SER A 145 -1.64 27.44 -2.07
C SER A 145 -3.14 27.45 -1.86
N ASP A 146 -3.77 26.26 -1.89
CA ASP A 146 -5.20 26.11 -1.61
C ASP A 146 -5.54 26.26 -0.13
N ILE A 147 -4.53 26.21 0.75
CA ILE A 147 -4.66 26.29 2.21
C ILE A 147 -3.52 27.12 2.82
N ASP A 148 -3.76 27.72 3.97
CA ASP A 148 -2.73 28.30 4.84
C ASP A 148 -2.44 27.33 6.00
N GLY A 149 -1.18 26.86 6.09
CA GLY A 149 -0.78 25.89 7.11
C GLY A 149 -0.79 26.46 8.53
N GLN A 150 -0.51 27.76 8.71
CA GLN A 150 -0.52 28.40 10.01
C GLN A 150 -1.94 28.61 10.53
N GLU A 151 -2.84 29.12 9.68
CA GLU A 151 -4.26 29.26 10.01
C GLU A 151 -4.87 27.90 10.30
N ARG A 152 -4.59 26.88 9.49
CA ARG A 152 -5.08 25.52 9.73
C ARG A 152 -4.62 24.94 11.06
N ALA A 153 -3.36 25.17 11.44
CA ALA A 153 -2.87 24.72 12.76
C ALA A 153 -3.67 25.38 13.89
N GLN A 154 -3.99 26.67 13.74
CA GLN A 154 -4.80 27.40 14.71
C GLN A 154 -6.26 26.94 14.73
N GLU A 155 -6.84 26.65 13.56
CA GLU A 155 -8.15 26.02 13.41
C GLU A 155 -8.22 24.68 14.16
N ILE A 156 -7.22 23.81 13.97
CA ILE A 156 -7.14 22.50 14.64
C ILE A 156 -7.02 22.65 16.16
N ILE A 157 -6.22 23.60 16.64
CA ILE A 157 -6.09 23.89 18.09
C ILE A 157 -7.41 24.41 18.69
N ASN A 158 -8.17 25.15 17.90
CA ASN A 158 -9.43 25.76 18.32
C ASN A 158 -10.63 24.84 18.11
N LEU A 159 -10.42 23.59 17.69
CA LEU A 159 -11.49 22.61 17.63
C LEU A 159 -12.03 22.37 19.05
N PRO A 160 -13.37 22.25 19.21
CA PRO A 160 -13.93 21.84 20.49
C PRO A 160 -13.39 20.45 20.87
N GLN A 161 -13.59 20.04 22.12
CA GLN A 161 -13.36 18.66 22.52
C GLN A 161 -14.25 17.76 21.67
N LEU A 162 -13.67 17.20 20.62
CA LEU A 162 -14.34 16.30 19.71
C LEU A 162 -14.56 14.98 20.46
N PRO A 163 -15.68 14.27 20.22
CA PRO A 163 -15.71 12.84 20.51
C PRO A 163 -14.51 12.16 19.83
N PRO A 164 -14.20 10.88 20.12
CA PRO A 164 -13.16 10.16 19.39
C PRO A 164 -13.61 9.96 17.93
N LEU A 165 -13.59 11.02 17.13
CA LEU A 165 -13.75 10.99 15.70
C LEU A 165 -12.52 10.25 15.17
N THR A 166 -12.78 9.13 14.54
CA THR A 166 -11.75 8.17 14.18
C THR A 166 -11.21 8.40 12.77
N THR A 167 -11.96 9.13 11.93
CA THR A 167 -11.64 9.25 10.50
C THR A 167 -11.79 10.67 9.96
N ALA A 168 -11.00 11.01 8.94
CA ALA A 168 -11.15 12.23 8.15
C ALA A 168 -12.58 12.48 7.63
N LEU A 169 -13.31 11.42 7.25
CA LEU A 169 -14.66 11.55 6.70
C LEU A 169 -15.70 11.90 7.78
N GLU A 170 -15.57 11.31 8.97
CA GLU A 170 -16.41 11.68 10.12
C GLU A 170 -16.18 13.14 10.49
N MET A 171 -14.92 13.59 10.50
CA MET A 171 -14.56 14.99 10.78
C MET A 171 -15.14 15.94 9.74
N LEU A 172 -15.03 15.59 8.47
CA LEU A 172 -15.62 16.36 7.39
C LEU A 172 -17.15 16.45 7.55
N SER A 173 -17.81 15.32 7.84
CA SER A 173 -19.27 15.29 8.05
C SER A 173 -19.68 16.15 9.26
N PHE A 174 -18.92 16.09 10.35
CA PHE A 174 -19.14 16.92 11.53
C PHE A 174 -19.06 18.42 11.22
N LEU A 175 -18.03 18.87 10.50
CA LEU A 175 -17.91 20.28 10.10
C LEU A 175 -19.06 20.70 9.19
N HIS A 176 -19.49 19.80 8.31
CA HIS A 176 -20.59 20.04 7.39
C HIS A 176 -21.93 20.22 8.13
N ASP A 177 -22.27 19.25 8.97
CA ASP A 177 -23.58 19.17 9.63
C ASP A 177 -23.79 20.25 10.69
N ASN A 178 -22.70 20.78 11.25
CA ASN A 178 -22.73 21.89 12.21
C ASN A 178 -22.50 23.27 11.57
N HIS A 179 -22.44 23.36 10.24
CA HIS A 179 -22.21 24.61 9.50
C HIS A 179 -20.93 25.37 9.92
N LEU A 180 -19.84 24.62 10.17
CA LEU A 180 -18.58 25.17 10.68
C LEU A 180 -17.56 25.51 9.59
N GLN A 181 -17.93 25.45 8.31
CA GLN A 181 -17.01 25.61 7.18
C GLN A 181 -16.40 27.02 7.13
N GLU A 182 -17.14 28.05 7.53
CA GLU A 182 -16.66 29.43 7.59
C GLU A 182 -15.72 29.67 8.79
N LEU A 183 -15.84 28.86 9.85
CA LEU A 183 -15.00 28.95 11.04
C LEU A 183 -13.69 28.17 10.89
N TYR A 184 -13.70 27.10 10.10
CA TYR A 184 -12.53 26.24 9.85
C TYR A 184 -12.29 26.03 8.33
N PRO A 185 -12.11 27.10 7.54
CA PRO A 185 -12.04 27.00 6.08
C PRO A 185 -10.82 26.20 5.59
N ASN A 186 -9.65 26.35 6.21
CA ASN A 186 -8.44 25.64 5.78
C ASN A 186 -8.52 24.15 6.10
N LEU A 187 -9.04 23.80 7.27
CA LEU A 187 -9.29 22.43 7.69
C LEU A 187 -10.35 21.77 6.81
N TRP A 188 -11.42 22.48 6.48
CA TRP A 188 -12.47 22.01 5.59
C TRP A 188 -11.92 21.63 4.21
N ILE A 189 -11.12 22.51 3.59
CA ILE A 189 -10.48 22.24 2.29
C ILE A 189 -9.52 21.05 2.41
N ALA A 190 -8.66 21.04 3.43
CA ALA A 190 -7.68 19.99 3.64
C ALA A 190 -8.34 18.60 3.82
N LEU A 191 -9.44 18.51 4.56
CA LEU A 191 -10.20 17.28 4.76
C LEU A 191 -10.83 16.79 3.47
N ARG A 192 -11.41 17.69 2.65
CA ARG A 192 -11.97 17.32 1.33
C ARG A 192 -10.90 16.73 0.42
N ILE A 193 -9.69 17.31 0.43
CA ILE A 193 -8.56 16.76 -0.32
C ILE A 193 -8.18 15.39 0.26
N ALA A 194 -8.04 15.27 1.57
CA ALA A 194 -7.65 14.02 2.22
C ALA A 194 -8.62 12.85 1.94
N VAL A 195 -9.94 13.08 2.01
CA VAL A 195 -10.95 12.03 1.74
C VAL A 195 -11.09 11.67 0.26
N THR A 196 -10.47 12.43 -0.64
CA THR A 196 -10.44 12.16 -2.08
C THR A 196 -9.09 11.63 -2.55
N LEU A 197 -8.12 11.46 -1.64
CA LEU A 197 -6.85 10.82 -1.96
C LEU A 197 -7.12 9.42 -2.50
N PRO A 198 -6.58 9.08 -3.68
CA PRO A 198 -6.89 7.83 -4.34
C PRO A 198 -6.36 6.64 -3.54
N VAL A 199 -7.28 5.86 -2.98
CA VAL A 199 -6.99 4.56 -2.39
C VAL A 199 -7.70 3.50 -3.21
N THR A 200 -6.93 2.62 -3.86
CA THR A 200 -7.47 1.56 -4.71
C THR A 200 -7.97 0.41 -3.83
N VAL A 201 -9.26 0.06 -3.94
CA VAL A 201 -9.81 -1.18 -3.40
C VAL A 201 -10.15 -2.12 -4.55
N ALA A 202 -9.69 -3.37 -4.48
CA ALA A 202 -9.95 -4.36 -5.52
C ALA A 202 -11.46 -4.63 -5.73
N SER A 203 -12.30 -4.36 -4.72
CA SER A 203 -13.76 -4.49 -4.81
C SER A 203 -14.41 -3.44 -5.73
N ALA A 204 -13.70 -2.37 -6.07
CA ALA A 204 -14.19 -1.29 -6.92
C ALA A 204 -13.67 -1.37 -8.37
N GLU A 205 -12.87 -2.39 -8.69
CA GLU A 205 -12.54 -2.70 -10.07
C GLU A 205 -13.83 -3.16 -10.74
N ARG A 206 -14.31 -2.39 -11.73
CA ARG A 206 -15.36 -2.87 -12.63
C ARG A 206 -14.89 -4.23 -13.15
N SER A 207 -15.66 -5.27 -12.91
CA SER A 207 -15.39 -6.57 -13.49
C SER A 207 -15.19 -6.35 -14.99
N PHE A 208 -14.02 -6.73 -15.53
CA PHE A 208 -13.74 -6.70 -16.98
C PHE A 208 -14.57 -7.75 -17.75
N LEU A 209 -15.74 -8.11 -17.23
CA LEU A 209 -16.66 -9.13 -17.71
C LEU A 209 -18.02 -8.53 -18.12
N GLU A 210 -18.10 -7.22 -18.36
CA GLU A 210 -19.22 -6.60 -19.09
C GLU A 210 -18.84 -6.30 -20.55
#